data_AF-A0AB34J604-F1
#
_entry.id   AF-A0AB34J604-F1
#
_cell.length_a   1.000
_cell.length_b   1.000
_cell.length_c   1.000
_cell.angle_alpha   90.00
_cell.angle_beta   90.00
_cell.angle_gamma   90.00
#
_symmetry.space_group_name_H-M   'P 1'
#
loop_
_entity.id
_entity.type
_entity.pdbx_description
1 polymer ?
#
loop_
_entity_poly.entity_id
_entity_poly.type
_entity_poly.pdbx_seq_one_letter_code
_entity_poly.pdbx_strand_id
1 'polypeptide(L)'
;MPGAAVWYDHVEPSAPPVGATPGQLDQRLARDWWLVLAASLSLSADAAVIVATACALNLRRAQPMRILMYFAISDVLSQAVLLLAILVGPLHGEMCTAEAAISWWAIWTSWLWLCCFAFVVQTRFYQPAHSVLTSRRIQWIMVACWAGPLVVSIAAAFGGAFAPRDELPVCSLVRNVWIRASAHGASTLIVLYNAYAFVRVLIYVRRTLNMARGVLPEEEQAAIQVHSQPLTFLANLRHLSNVWLQLTFAIVW
;
A
#
# COMPACT_ATOMS: atom_id res chain seq x y z
N MET A 1 21.94 51.47 -40.64
CA MET A 1 22.87 50.95 -39.62
C MET A 1 22.23 49.70 -39.03
N PRO A 2 22.78 48.49 -39.24
CA PRO A 2 22.23 47.27 -38.65
C PRO A 2 22.66 47.18 -37.18
N GLY A 3 21.69 47.03 -36.28
CA GLY A 3 21.92 46.78 -34.87
C GLY A 3 22.39 45.35 -34.67
N ALA A 4 23.56 45.17 -34.05
CA ALA A 4 24.07 43.87 -33.66
C ALA A 4 23.13 43.26 -32.61
N ALA A 5 22.52 42.13 -32.95
CA ALA A 5 21.86 41.27 -31.98
C ALA A 5 22.93 40.71 -31.04
N VAL A 6 22.90 41.15 -29.79
CA VAL A 6 23.69 40.57 -28.70
C VAL A 6 23.12 39.20 -28.42
N TRP A 7 23.81 38.16 -28.88
CA TRP A 7 23.55 36.80 -28.45
C TRP A 7 24.00 36.71 -26.99
N TYR A 8 23.04 36.59 -26.07
CA TYR A 8 23.37 36.15 -24.72
C TYR A 8 23.90 34.73 -24.85
N ASP A 9 25.17 34.54 -24.52
CA ASP A 9 25.73 33.22 -24.29
C ASP A 9 24.78 32.50 -23.32
N HIS A 10 24.21 31.39 -23.79
CA HIS A 10 23.55 30.43 -22.92
C HIS A 10 24.58 29.98 -21.90
N VAL A 11 24.58 30.60 -20.72
CA VAL A 11 25.17 30.00 -19.53
C VAL A 11 24.40 28.71 -19.36
N GLU A 12 25.03 27.59 -19.75
CA GLU A 12 24.56 26.27 -19.38
C GLU A 12 24.30 26.31 -17.87
N PRO A 13 23.06 26.09 -17.40
CA PRO A 13 22.82 26.00 -15.98
C PRO A 13 23.72 24.89 -15.47
N SER A 14 24.71 25.26 -14.66
CA SER A 14 25.58 24.30 -13.99
C SER A 14 24.70 23.27 -13.32
N ALA A 15 24.84 22.01 -13.74
CA ALA A 15 24.05 20.92 -13.21
C ALA A 15 24.17 20.98 -11.67
N PRO A 16 23.05 21.01 -10.93
CA PRO A 16 23.13 21.00 -9.48
C PRO A 16 23.95 19.79 -9.03
N PRO A 17 24.75 19.93 -7.95
CA PRO A 17 25.58 18.84 -7.47
C PRO A 17 24.74 17.58 -7.24
N VAL A 18 25.20 16.46 -7.77
CA VAL A 18 24.57 15.15 -7.60
C VAL A 18 24.80 14.71 -6.15
N GLY A 19 23.76 14.87 -5.33
CA GLY A 19 23.76 14.47 -3.92
C GLY A 19 23.57 15.67 -2.98
N ALA A 20 22.81 15.44 -1.91
CA ALA A 20 22.69 16.42 -0.83
C ALA A 20 24.06 16.60 -0.16
N THR A 21 24.49 17.85 0.06
CA THR A 21 25.62 18.09 0.98
C THR A 21 25.22 17.61 2.39
N PRO A 22 26.16 17.22 3.27
CA PRO A 22 25.83 16.68 4.59
C PRO A 22 24.85 17.57 5.39
N GLY A 23 25.01 18.90 5.31
CA GLY A 23 24.08 19.84 5.95
C GLY A 23 22.67 19.90 5.33
N GLN A 24 22.52 19.58 4.04
CA GLN A 24 21.21 19.47 3.39
C GLN A 24 20.50 18.17 3.75
N LEU A 25 21.24 17.08 3.96
CA LEU A 25 20.68 15.81 4.42
C LEU A 25 20.13 15.95 5.85
N ASP A 26 20.89 16.58 6.75
CA ASP A 26 20.45 16.83 8.13
C ASP A 26 19.20 17.71 8.19
N GLN A 27 19.11 18.76 7.36
CA GLN A 27 17.92 19.60 7.28
C GLN A 27 16.70 18.85 6.71
N ARG A 28 16.88 17.99 5.71
CA ARG A 28 15.81 17.16 5.17
C ARG A 28 15.33 16.12 6.15
N LEU A 29 16.24 15.42 6.82
CA LEU A 29 15.90 14.48 7.88
C LEU A 29 15.17 15.20 9.01
N ALA A 30 15.60 16.40 9.42
CA ALA A 30 14.91 17.18 10.45
C ALA A 30 13.48 17.61 10.05
N ARG A 31 13.18 17.74 8.75
CA ARG A 31 11.84 18.06 8.24
C ARG A 31 10.98 16.82 8.02
N ASP A 32 11.57 15.77 7.46
CA ASP A 32 10.88 14.57 6.97
C ASP A 32 11.09 13.35 7.90
N TRP A 33 11.61 13.55 9.12
CA TRP A 33 11.89 12.49 10.09
C TRP A 33 10.67 11.62 10.37
N TRP A 34 9.47 12.19 10.35
CA TRP A 34 8.22 11.48 10.60
C TRP A 34 7.89 10.49 9.48
N LEU A 35 8.24 10.80 8.21
CA LEU A 35 8.10 9.87 7.09
C LEU A 35 9.08 8.72 7.21
N VAL A 36 10.33 9.02 7.56
CA VAL A 36 11.36 7.99 7.78
C VAL A 36 10.96 7.07 8.91
N LEU A 37 10.48 7.63 10.04
CA LEU A 37 10.01 6.86 11.19
C LEU A 37 8.82 5.97 10.81
N ALA A 38 7.82 6.54 10.13
CA ALA A 38 6.63 5.82 9.71
C ALA A 38 6.95 4.68 8.73
N ALA A 39 7.74 4.95 7.70
CA ALA A 39 8.16 3.95 6.72
C ALA A 39 8.98 2.84 7.37
N SER A 40 9.89 3.18 8.29
CA SER A 40 10.71 2.21 9.04
C SER A 40 9.85 1.32 9.94
N LEU A 41 8.89 1.90 10.66
CA LEU A 41 7.94 1.14 11.49
C LEU A 41 7.09 0.21 10.62
N SER A 42 6.56 0.70 9.49
CA SER A 42 5.77 -0.11 8.55
C SER A 42 6.60 -1.28 8.02
N LEU A 43 7.81 -1.02 7.53
CA LEU A 43 8.74 -2.06 7.06
C LEU A 43 9.01 -3.12 8.12
N SER A 44 9.24 -2.71 9.37
CA SER A 44 9.49 -3.65 10.47
C SER A 44 8.27 -4.52 10.77
N ALA A 45 7.07 -3.94 10.72
CA ALA A 45 5.80 -4.65 10.93
C ALA A 45 5.52 -5.63 9.78
N ASP A 46 5.71 -5.20 8.53
CA ASP A 46 5.49 -6.04 7.35
C ASP A 46 6.52 -7.16 7.25
N ALA A 47 7.78 -6.90 7.59
CA ALA A 47 8.80 -7.94 7.70
C ALA A 47 8.42 -8.99 8.74
N ALA A 48 7.91 -8.58 9.90
CA ALA A 48 7.40 -9.49 10.91
C ALA A 48 6.19 -10.30 10.39
N VAL A 49 5.28 -9.68 9.64
CA VAL A 49 4.16 -10.38 8.99
C VAL A 49 4.65 -11.38 7.95
N ILE A 50 5.64 -11.04 7.12
CA ILE A 50 6.23 -11.95 6.12
C ILE A 50 6.85 -13.16 6.82
N VAL A 51 7.64 -12.94 7.89
CA VAL A 51 8.25 -14.03 8.65
C VAL A 51 7.19 -14.90 9.32
N ALA A 52 6.21 -14.30 9.99
CA ALA A 52 5.15 -15.03 10.67
C ALA A 52 4.29 -15.85 9.67
N THR A 53 3.96 -15.26 8.52
CA THR A 53 3.20 -15.95 7.46
C THR A 53 4.03 -17.04 6.79
N ALA A 54 5.32 -16.84 6.53
CA ALA A 54 6.21 -17.87 6.01
C ALA A 54 6.34 -19.07 6.97
N CYS A 55 6.53 -18.80 8.26
CA CYS A 55 6.51 -19.83 9.31
C CYS A 55 5.16 -20.57 9.36
N ALA A 56 4.05 -19.83 9.31
CA ALA A 56 2.71 -20.42 9.30
C ALA A 56 2.46 -21.27 8.04
N LEU A 57 2.98 -20.87 6.88
CA LEU A 57 2.85 -21.61 5.62
C LEU A 57 3.64 -22.91 5.59
N ASN A 58 4.78 -22.95 6.28
CA ASN A 58 5.54 -24.19 6.50
C ASN A 58 4.77 -25.18 7.38
N LEU A 59 3.97 -24.67 8.32
CA LEU A 59 3.18 -25.50 9.25
C LEU A 59 1.80 -25.89 8.69
N ARG A 60 1.14 -24.98 7.96
CA ARG A 60 -0.22 -25.15 7.43
C ARG A 60 -0.33 -24.42 6.09
N ARG A 61 -0.66 -25.15 5.02
CA ARG A 61 -0.87 -24.58 3.66
C ARG A 61 -2.17 -23.76 3.55
N ALA A 62 -2.30 -22.70 4.33
CA ALA A 62 -3.48 -21.84 4.34
C ALA A 62 -3.37 -20.73 3.29
N GLN A 63 -4.24 -20.76 2.28
CA GLN A 63 -4.40 -19.74 1.24
C GLN A 63 -4.46 -18.27 1.75
N PRO A 64 -5.21 -17.91 2.82
CA PRO A 64 -5.26 -16.51 3.27
C PRO A 64 -3.92 -15.99 3.78
N MET A 65 -3.07 -16.85 4.34
CA MET A 65 -1.73 -16.45 4.80
C MET A 65 -0.80 -16.09 3.63
N ARG A 66 -0.95 -16.76 2.48
CA ARG A 66 -0.19 -16.40 1.27
C ARG A 66 -0.58 -15.02 0.76
N ILE A 67 -1.88 -14.71 0.76
CA ILE A 67 -2.40 -13.41 0.33
C ILE A 67 -1.89 -12.30 1.24
N LEU A 68 -1.90 -12.52 2.56
CA LEU A 68 -1.36 -11.57 3.52
C LEU A 68 0.16 -11.35 3.32
N MET A 69 0.90 -12.41 2.99
CA MET A 69 2.31 -12.31 2.64
C MET A 69 2.52 -11.46 1.38
N TYR A 70 1.70 -11.62 0.33
CA TYR A 70 1.80 -10.79 -0.88
C TYR A 70 1.48 -9.32 -0.63
N PHE A 71 0.45 -9.04 0.19
CA PHE A 71 0.16 -7.70 0.67
C PHE A 71 1.40 -7.07 1.35
N ALA A 72 1.98 -7.77 2.33
CA ALA A 72 3.13 -7.28 3.08
C ALA A 72 4.36 -7.07 2.17
N ILE A 73 4.60 -7.96 1.20
CA ILE A 73 5.69 -7.79 0.22
C ILE A 73 5.48 -6.52 -0.61
N SER A 74 4.27 -6.28 -1.12
CA SER A 74 4.00 -5.07 -1.90
C SER A 74 4.10 -3.78 -1.07
N ASP A 75 3.71 -3.82 0.22
CA ASP A 75 3.88 -2.67 1.10
C ASP A 75 5.36 -2.41 1.41
N VAL A 76 6.14 -3.46 1.70
CA VAL A 76 7.61 -3.37 1.87
C VAL A 76 8.27 -2.73 0.65
N LEU A 77 7.88 -3.12 -0.56
CA LEU A 77 8.41 -2.52 -1.79
C LEU A 77 8.08 -1.02 -1.86
N SER A 78 6.84 -0.63 -1.55
CA SER A 78 6.44 0.79 -1.52
C SER A 78 7.24 1.59 -0.52
N GLN A 79 7.38 1.09 0.71
CA GLN A 79 8.09 1.78 1.79
C GLN A 79 9.60 1.85 1.53
N ALA A 80 10.18 0.80 0.93
CA ALA A 80 11.60 0.79 0.57
C ALA A 80 11.93 1.84 -0.49
N VAL A 81 11.07 1.99 -1.51
CA VAL A 81 11.24 3.01 -2.56
C VAL A 81 11.09 4.42 -1.98
N LEU A 82 10.10 4.63 -1.10
CA LEU A 82 9.93 5.88 -0.38
C LEU A 82 11.18 6.25 0.44
N LEU A 83 11.72 5.32 1.23
CA LEU A 83 12.95 5.55 1.99
C LEU A 83 14.14 5.85 1.09
N LEU A 84 14.27 5.12 -0.03
CA LEU A 84 15.33 5.36 -1.00
C LEU A 84 15.24 6.78 -1.57
N ALA A 85 14.04 7.24 -1.93
CA ALA A 85 13.81 8.59 -2.43
C ALA A 85 14.20 9.66 -1.39
N ILE A 86 13.82 9.47 -0.13
CA ILE A 86 14.19 10.38 0.97
C ILE A 86 15.72 10.44 1.16
N LEU A 87 16.40 9.30 1.13
CA LEU A 87 17.85 9.19 1.36
C LEU A 87 18.69 9.73 0.19
N VAL A 88 18.26 9.48 -1.04
CA VAL A 88 18.96 9.91 -2.26
C VAL A 88 18.72 11.40 -2.53
N GLY A 89 17.56 11.93 -2.13
CA GLY A 89 17.16 13.31 -2.38
C GLY A 89 16.36 13.48 -3.68
N PRO A 90 16.15 14.72 -4.13
CA PRO A 90 15.23 15.01 -5.23
C PRO A 90 15.71 14.33 -6.51
N LEU A 91 14.91 13.39 -6.98
CA LEU A 91 15.12 12.68 -8.23
C LEU A 91 14.65 13.57 -9.39
N HIS A 92 15.35 13.48 -10.51
CA HIS A 92 15.05 14.25 -11.73
C HIS A 92 14.98 13.31 -12.94
N GLY A 93 14.26 13.75 -13.98
CA GLY A 93 14.18 13.05 -15.26
C GLY A 93 13.66 11.60 -15.15
N GLU A 94 14.40 10.67 -15.75
CA GLU A 94 14.01 9.26 -15.82
C GLU A 94 13.97 8.57 -14.44
N MET A 95 14.88 8.91 -13.54
CA MET A 95 14.91 8.35 -12.18
C MET A 95 13.67 8.76 -11.37
N CYS A 96 13.20 9.99 -11.55
CA CYS A 96 11.97 10.48 -10.94
C CYS A 96 10.74 9.72 -11.44
N THR A 97 10.67 9.49 -12.76
CA THR A 97 9.58 8.77 -13.39
C THR A 97 9.57 7.30 -12.97
N ALA A 98 10.74 6.67 -12.91
CA ALA A 98 10.90 5.27 -12.48
C ALA A 98 10.50 5.08 -11.02
N GLU A 99 10.99 5.94 -10.11
CA GLU A 99 10.63 5.91 -8.69
C GLU A 99 9.12 6.04 -8.51
N ALA A 100 8.50 7.08 -9.09
CA ALA A 100 7.07 7.29 -8.98
C ALA A 100 6.24 6.14 -9.55
N ALA A 101 6.67 5.55 -10.68
CA ALA A 101 5.98 4.42 -11.30
C ALA A 101 6.03 3.16 -10.43
N ILE A 102 7.19 2.88 -9.81
CA ILE A 102 7.38 1.73 -8.90
C ILE A 102 6.59 1.96 -7.61
N SER A 103 6.69 3.15 -7.00
CA SER A 103 5.92 3.53 -5.82
C SER A 103 4.42 3.39 -6.08
N TRP A 104 3.92 3.95 -7.19
CA TRP A 104 2.52 3.84 -7.59
C TRP A 104 2.09 2.38 -7.80
N TRP A 105 2.90 1.59 -8.50
CA TRP A 105 2.63 0.18 -8.73
C TRP A 105 2.52 -0.60 -7.41
N ALA A 106 3.48 -0.41 -6.50
CA ALA A 106 3.54 -1.10 -5.23
C ALA A 106 2.34 -0.76 -4.34
N ILE A 107 1.95 0.52 -4.26
CA ILE A 107 0.76 0.98 -3.54
C ILE A 107 -0.50 0.30 -4.11
N TRP A 108 -0.76 0.39 -5.41
CA TRP A 108 -2.00 -0.19 -5.96
C TRP A 108 -2.02 -1.72 -5.86
N THR A 109 -0.86 -2.35 -5.96
CA THR A 109 -0.70 -3.80 -5.75
C THR A 109 -1.09 -4.19 -4.32
N SER A 110 -0.63 -3.44 -3.30
CA SER A 110 -0.99 -3.72 -1.91
C SER A 110 -2.49 -3.53 -1.65
N TRP A 111 -3.09 -2.49 -2.22
CA TRP A 111 -4.53 -2.25 -2.11
C TRP A 111 -5.38 -3.36 -2.76
N LEU A 112 -4.97 -3.86 -3.92
CA LEU A 112 -5.64 -4.99 -4.58
C LEU A 112 -5.46 -6.29 -3.78
N TRP A 113 -4.29 -6.53 -3.19
CA TRP A 113 -4.08 -7.66 -2.30
C TRP A 113 -4.93 -7.58 -1.04
N LEU A 114 -5.13 -6.39 -0.48
CA LEU A 114 -6.05 -6.17 0.64
C LEU A 114 -7.50 -6.51 0.26
N CYS A 115 -7.98 -6.06 -0.90
CA CYS A 115 -9.29 -6.46 -1.44
C CYS A 115 -9.40 -7.98 -1.61
N CYS A 116 -8.35 -8.61 -2.15
CA CYS A 116 -8.31 -10.05 -2.31
C CYS A 116 -8.36 -10.77 -0.96
N PHE A 117 -7.65 -10.26 0.05
CA PHE A 117 -7.69 -10.80 1.40
C PHE A 117 -9.11 -10.75 1.96
N ALA A 118 -9.76 -9.58 1.89
CA ALA A 118 -11.13 -9.40 2.35
C ALA A 118 -12.11 -10.35 1.62
N PHE A 119 -11.96 -10.52 0.31
CA PHE A 119 -12.72 -11.49 -0.49
C PHE A 119 -12.54 -12.92 0.00
N VAL A 120 -11.30 -13.35 0.25
CA VAL A 120 -11.01 -14.73 0.69
C VAL A 120 -11.51 -14.98 2.10
N VAL A 121 -11.32 -14.03 3.02
CA VAL A 121 -11.86 -14.13 4.38
C VAL A 121 -13.38 -14.24 4.32
N GLN A 122 -14.05 -13.36 3.57
CA GLN A 122 -15.49 -13.41 3.41
C GLN A 122 -15.97 -14.76 2.86
N THR A 123 -15.42 -15.21 1.73
CA THR A 123 -15.84 -16.48 1.10
C THR A 123 -15.62 -17.70 2.00
N ARG A 124 -14.55 -17.71 2.81
CA ARG A 124 -14.28 -18.76 3.81
C ARG A 124 -15.37 -18.84 4.88
N PHE A 125 -15.88 -17.70 5.34
CA PHE A 125 -16.97 -17.68 6.31
C PHE A 125 -18.31 -18.12 5.70
N TYR A 126 -18.65 -17.67 4.49
CA TYR A 126 -19.94 -17.99 3.87
C TYR A 126 -20.03 -19.41 3.28
N GLN A 127 -18.92 -19.98 2.82
CA GLN A 127 -18.90 -21.30 2.15
C GLN A 127 -17.76 -22.18 2.68
N PRO A 128 -17.75 -22.56 3.97
CA PRO A 128 -16.64 -23.28 4.58
C PRO A 128 -16.29 -24.57 3.82
N ALA A 129 -17.31 -25.31 3.34
CA ALA A 129 -17.16 -26.57 2.61
C ALA A 129 -16.70 -26.44 1.13
N HIS A 130 -16.87 -25.26 0.51
CA HIS A 130 -16.53 -25.03 -0.91
C HIS A 130 -15.47 -23.92 -1.12
N SER A 131 -14.85 -23.46 -0.03
CA SER A 131 -13.93 -22.30 0.01
C SER A 131 -12.55 -22.53 -0.63
N VAL A 132 -12.35 -23.63 -1.35
CA VAL A 132 -11.12 -23.85 -2.11
C VAL A 132 -11.22 -23.06 -3.41
N LEU A 133 -10.59 -21.89 -3.44
CA LEU A 133 -10.34 -21.19 -4.69
C LEU A 133 -9.69 -22.16 -5.68
N THR A 134 -10.29 -22.30 -6.87
CA THR A 134 -9.70 -23.12 -7.93
C THR A 134 -8.34 -22.55 -8.33
N SER A 135 -7.41 -23.41 -8.74
CA SER A 135 -6.06 -23.00 -9.19
C SER A 135 -6.13 -21.87 -10.23
N ARG A 136 -7.07 -21.97 -11.18
CA ARG A 136 -7.31 -20.96 -12.21
C ARG A 136 -7.74 -19.61 -11.65
N ARG A 137 -8.58 -19.57 -10.61
CA ARG A 137 -9.02 -18.31 -10.00
C ARG A 137 -7.87 -17.62 -9.27
N ILE A 138 -7.01 -18.39 -8.61
CA ILE A 138 -5.79 -17.87 -7.96
C ILE A 138 -4.85 -17.26 -9.01
N GLN A 139 -4.66 -17.92 -10.16
CA GLN A 139 -3.86 -17.36 -11.26
C GLN A 139 -4.40 -16.01 -11.74
N TRP A 140 -5.72 -15.89 -11.94
CA TRP A 140 -6.32 -14.62 -12.32
C TRP A 140 -6.15 -13.53 -11.27
N ILE A 141 -6.28 -13.87 -9.99
CA ILE A 141 -6.03 -12.94 -8.88
C ILE A 141 -4.57 -12.47 -8.91
N MET A 142 -3.61 -13.38 -9.08
CA MET A 142 -2.19 -13.04 -9.17
C MET A 142 -1.91 -12.07 -10.32
N VAL A 143 -2.47 -12.35 -11.50
CA VAL A 143 -2.33 -11.47 -12.67
C VAL A 143 -2.99 -10.11 -12.39
N ALA A 144 -4.20 -10.08 -11.82
CA ALA A 144 -4.91 -8.84 -11.54
C ALA A 144 -4.17 -7.97 -10.51
N CYS A 145 -3.68 -8.56 -9.41
CA CYS A 145 -3.00 -7.82 -8.34
C CYS A 145 -1.61 -7.34 -8.75
N TRP A 146 -0.82 -8.14 -9.49
CA TRP A 146 0.55 -7.77 -9.87
C TRP A 146 0.64 -7.05 -11.20
N ALA A 147 0.05 -7.63 -12.26
CA ALA A 147 0.21 -7.13 -13.62
C ALA A 147 -0.72 -5.95 -13.93
N GLY A 148 -1.92 -5.93 -13.34
CA GLY A 148 -2.89 -4.84 -13.53
C GLY A 148 -2.30 -3.46 -13.19
N PRO A 149 -1.88 -3.24 -11.94
CA PRO A 149 -1.20 -2.00 -11.54
C PRO A 149 0.07 -1.72 -12.36
N LEU A 150 0.82 -2.76 -12.76
CA LEU A 150 2.09 -2.59 -13.48
C LEU A 150 1.85 -1.95 -14.85
N VAL A 151 0.87 -2.47 -15.60
CA VAL A 151 0.50 -1.93 -16.91
C VAL A 151 0.06 -0.47 -16.79
N VAL A 152 -0.72 -0.14 -15.74
CA VAL A 152 -1.17 1.24 -15.50
C VAL A 152 0.00 2.15 -15.16
N SER A 153 0.93 1.73 -14.29
CA SER A 153 2.13 2.50 -13.95
C SER A 153 3.03 2.75 -15.17
N ILE A 154 3.24 1.73 -16.00
CA ILE A 154 4.02 1.85 -17.23
C ILE A 154 3.35 2.83 -18.20
N ALA A 155 2.04 2.69 -18.43
CA ALA A 155 1.29 3.61 -19.28
C ALA A 155 1.35 5.06 -18.77
N ALA A 156 1.26 5.26 -17.45
CA ALA A 156 1.40 6.57 -16.82
C ALA A 156 2.81 7.15 -17.01
N ALA A 157 3.86 6.32 -16.88
CA ALA A 157 5.24 6.73 -17.11
C ALA A 157 5.48 7.20 -18.56
N PHE A 158 5.05 6.40 -19.54
CA PHE A 158 5.15 6.78 -20.96
C PHE A 158 4.29 8.00 -21.32
N GLY A 159 3.19 8.21 -20.60
CA GLY A 159 2.35 9.41 -20.72
C GLY A 159 2.91 10.67 -20.06
N GLY A 160 4.11 10.62 -19.45
CA GLY A 160 4.71 11.75 -18.75
C GLY A 160 3.88 12.19 -17.53
N ALA A 161 3.16 11.26 -16.91
CA ALA A 161 2.23 11.57 -15.82
C ALA A 161 2.90 11.67 -14.44
N PHE A 162 4.23 11.62 -14.35
CA PHE A 162 4.97 11.71 -13.07
C PHE A 162 5.86 12.95 -13.04
N ALA A 163 5.92 13.62 -11.89
CA ALA A 163 6.75 14.80 -11.66
C ALA A 163 7.24 14.88 -10.20
N PRO A 164 8.34 15.61 -9.94
CA PRO A 164 8.79 15.90 -8.59
C PRO A 164 7.72 16.63 -7.79
N ARG A 165 7.66 16.39 -6.47
CA ARG A 165 6.88 17.23 -5.56
C ARG A 165 7.71 18.39 -5.03
N ASP A 166 7.10 19.58 -5.01
CA ASP A 166 7.72 20.76 -4.41
C ASP A 166 7.91 20.61 -2.89
N GLU A 167 7.03 19.83 -2.25
CA GLU A 167 6.95 19.69 -0.79
C GLU A 167 7.57 18.38 -0.24
N LEU A 168 7.97 17.44 -1.09
CA LEU A 168 8.50 16.16 -0.63
C LEU A 168 9.63 15.70 -1.55
N PRO A 169 10.68 15.02 -1.05
CA PRO A 169 11.77 14.49 -1.85
C PRO A 169 11.38 13.24 -2.65
N VAL A 170 10.14 13.19 -3.14
CA VAL A 170 9.55 12.05 -3.85
C VAL A 170 8.93 12.52 -5.15
N CYS A 171 8.89 11.62 -6.12
CA CYS A 171 8.16 11.84 -7.35
C CYS A 171 6.76 11.24 -7.25
N SER A 172 5.80 11.94 -7.80
CA SER A 172 4.40 11.53 -7.71
C SER A 172 3.66 11.82 -9.00
N LEU A 173 2.45 11.30 -9.07
CA LEU A 173 1.60 11.49 -10.23
C LEU A 173 1.22 12.99 -10.35
N VAL A 174 1.46 13.57 -11.52
CA VAL A 174 1.18 14.97 -11.87
C VAL A 174 -0.26 15.28 -11.49
N ARG A 175 -0.46 16.45 -10.86
CA ARG A 175 -1.76 16.94 -10.36
C ARG A 175 -2.77 17.26 -11.48
N ASN A 176 -2.89 16.44 -12.52
CA ASN A 176 -4.00 16.50 -13.46
C ASN A 176 -5.30 16.12 -12.73
N VAL A 177 -6.34 16.95 -12.86
CA VAL A 177 -7.63 16.78 -12.19
C VAL A 177 -8.24 15.42 -12.51
N TRP A 178 -8.11 14.94 -13.75
CA TRP A 178 -8.67 13.66 -14.17
C TRP A 178 -8.00 12.46 -13.52
N ILE A 179 -6.67 12.48 -13.39
CA ILE A 179 -5.95 11.35 -12.80
C ILE A 179 -6.13 11.33 -11.28
N ARG A 180 -6.23 12.50 -10.65
CA ARG A 180 -6.63 12.60 -9.24
C ARG A 180 -8.04 12.06 -9.02
N ALA A 181 -9.00 12.42 -9.87
CA ALA A 181 -10.37 11.94 -9.78
C ALA A 181 -10.46 10.41 -9.95
N SER A 182 -9.72 9.82 -10.88
CA SER A 182 -9.72 8.37 -11.09
C SER A 182 -9.03 7.63 -9.94
N ALA A 183 -7.89 8.11 -9.46
CA ALA A 183 -7.20 7.55 -8.31
C ALA A 183 -8.05 7.62 -7.03
N HIS A 184 -8.74 8.74 -6.82
CA HIS A 184 -9.69 8.89 -5.72
C HIS A 184 -10.90 7.97 -5.84
N GLY A 185 -11.48 7.88 -7.05
CA GLY A 185 -12.60 6.99 -7.31
C GLY A 185 -12.21 5.54 -7.01
N ALA A 186 -11.07 5.10 -7.52
CA ALA A 186 -10.58 3.74 -7.31
C ALA A 186 -10.22 3.46 -5.84
N SER A 187 -9.55 4.39 -5.14
CA SER A 187 -9.23 4.23 -3.72
C SER A 187 -10.50 4.20 -2.86
N THR A 188 -11.46 5.08 -3.14
CA THR A 188 -12.76 5.10 -2.45
C THR A 188 -13.51 3.78 -2.65
N LEU A 189 -13.55 3.26 -3.88
CA LEU A 189 -14.18 1.96 -4.17
C LEU A 189 -13.50 0.82 -3.41
N ILE A 190 -12.17 0.82 -3.33
CA ILE A 190 -11.41 -0.19 -2.56
C ILE A 190 -11.74 -0.10 -1.07
N VAL A 191 -11.76 1.11 -0.49
CA VAL A 191 -12.11 1.31 0.93
C VAL A 191 -13.55 0.84 1.19
N LEU A 192 -14.50 1.23 0.34
CA LEU A 192 -15.91 0.82 0.46
C LEU A 192 -16.06 -0.69 0.36
N TYR A 193 -15.35 -1.33 -0.57
CA TYR A 193 -15.36 -2.77 -0.73
C TYR A 193 -14.83 -3.50 0.51
N ASN A 194 -13.70 -3.05 1.05
CA ASN A 194 -13.12 -3.63 2.27
C ASN A 194 -14.03 -3.45 3.48
N ALA A 195 -14.62 -2.25 3.65
CA ALA A 195 -15.58 -1.98 4.72
C ALA A 195 -16.82 -2.88 4.59
N TYR A 196 -17.36 -3.04 3.39
CA TYR A 196 -18.48 -3.94 3.11
C TYR A 196 -18.14 -5.41 3.44
N ALA A 197 -17.00 -5.91 2.96
CA ALA A 197 -16.56 -7.28 3.21
C ALA A 197 -16.38 -7.52 4.72
N PHE A 198 -15.79 -6.57 5.43
CA PHE A 198 -15.61 -6.61 6.87
C PHE A 198 -16.94 -6.65 7.63
N VAL A 199 -17.87 -5.73 7.33
CA VAL A 199 -19.22 -5.71 7.95
C VAL A 199 -19.93 -7.04 7.73
N ARG A 200 -19.80 -7.63 6.54
CA ARG A 200 -20.40 -8.93 6.24
C ARG A 200 -19.79 -10.08 7.02
N VAL A 201 -18.47 -10.09 7.24
CA VAL A 201 -17.81 -11.09 8.10
C VAL A 201 -18.27 -10.92 9.54
N LEU A 202 -18.34 -9.69 10.04
CA LEU A 202 -18.76 -9.41 11.42
C LEU A 202 -20.21 -9.84 11.69
N ILE A 203 -21.13 -9.54 10.78
CA ILE A 203 -22.53 -10.01 10.86
C ILE A 203 -22.58 -11.54 10.87
N TYR A 204 -21.81 -12.20 10.01
CA TYR A 204 -21.78 -13.66 9.94
C TYR A 204 -21.25 -14.27 11.24
N VAL A 205 -20.08 -13.83 11.71
CA VAL A 205 -19.48 -14.30 12.98
C VAL A 205 -20.46 -14.12 14.13
N ARG A 206 -21.10 -12.95 14.26
CA ARG A 206 -22.08 -12.71 15.32
C ARG A 206 -23.29 -13.64 15.24
N ARG A 207 -23.79 -13.93 14.04
CA ARG A 207 -24.88 -14.90 13.84
C ARG A 207 -24.44 -16.31 14.23
N THR A 208 -23.28 -16.77 13.76
CA THR A 208 -22.75 -18.10 14.07
C THR A 208 -22.51 -18.27 15.57
N LEU A 209 -21.91 -17.28 16.22
CA LEU A 209 -21.68 -17.29 17.67
C LEU A 209 -22.99 -17.32 18.45
N ASN A 210 -23.98 -16.50 18.06
CA ASN A 210 -25.28 -16.51 18.71
C ASN A 210 -26.03 -17.84 18.55
N MET A 211 -25.88 -18.52 17.40
CA MET A 211 -26.43 -19.86 17.19
C MET A 211 -25.69 -20.92 18.02
N ALA A 212 -24.38 -20.78 18.19
CA ALA A 212 -23.55 -21.73 18.93
C ALA A 212 -23.63 -21.57 20.47
N ARG A 213 -24.11 -20.43 20.99
CA ARG A 213 -24.33 -20.20 22.43
C ARG A 213 -25.28 -21.20 23.09
N GLY A 214 -26.11 -21.91 22.33
CA GLY A 214 -26.96 -22.97 22.87
C GLY A 214 -26.27 -24.33 22.99
N VAL A 215 -25.06 -24.49 22.45
CA VAL A 215 -24.40 -25.79 22.24
C VAL A 215 -23.05 -25.91 22.95
N LEU A 216 -22.36 -24.79 23.17
CA LEU A 216 -21.03 -24.78 23.76
C LEU A 216 -21.10 -24.76 25.29
N PRO A 217 -20.26 -25.54 26.00
CA PRO A 217 -20.13 -25.48 27.46
C PRO A 217 -19.66 -24.09 27.94
N GLU A 218 -20.04 -23.68 29.16
CA GLU A 218 -19.82 -22.32 29.70
C GLU A 218 -18.35 -21.85 29.63
N GLU A 219 -17.38 -22.75 29.80
CA GLU A 219 -15.95 -22.43 29.71
C GLU A 219 -15.51 -22.03 28.29
N GLU A 220 -16.02 -22.71 27.26
CA GLU A 220 -15.74 -22.36 25.87
C GLU A 220 -16.48 -21.08 25.46
N GLN A 221 -17.64 -20.80 26.04
CA GLN A 221 -18.35 -19.53 25.83
C GLN A 221 -17.56 -18.33 26.38
N ALA A 222 -16.92 -18.48 27.54
CA ALA A 222 -16.07 -17.45 28.13
C ALA A 222 -14.80 -17.22 27.28
N ALA A 223 -14.14 -18.30 26.82
CA ALA A 223 -12.97 -18.20 25.94
C ALA A 223 -13.31 -17.53 24.61
N ILE A 224 -14.46 -17.88 24.01
CA ILE A 224 -14.96 -17.25 22.80
C ILE A 224 -15.31 -15.79 23.07
N GLN A 225 -15.97 -15.41 24.16
CA GLN A 225 -16.24 -13.99 24.45
C GLN A 225 -14.96 -13.14 24.58
N VAL A 226 -13.89 -13.71 25.16
CA VAL A 226 -12.59 -13.04 25.29
C VAL A 226 -11.85 -12.96 23.95
N HIS A 227 -11.88 -14.02 23.13
CA HIS A 227 -11.20 -14.08 21.82
C HIS A 227 -12.03 -13.50 20.66
N SER A 228 -13.34 -13.40 20.82
CA SER A 228 -14.29 -12.77 19.92
C SER A 228 -14.60 -11.36 20.38
N GLN A 229 -13.63 -10.63 20.93
CA GLN A 229 -13.69 -9.18 20.91
C GLN A 229 -13.17 -8.70 19.54
N PRO A 230 -14.03 -8.61 18.50
CA PRO A 230 -13.66 -7.93 17.28
C PRO A 230 -13.30 -6.48 17.58
N LEU A 231 -13.64 -5.93 18.75
CA LEU A 231 -13.32 -4.57 19.19
C LEU A 231 -11.82 -4.31 19.38
N THR A 232 -11.02 -5.27 19.85
CA THR A 232 -9.56 -5.10 19.99
C THR A 232 -8.86 -5.22 18.64
N PHE A 233 -9.30 -6.17 17.81
CA PHE A 233 -8.87 -6.25 16.41
C PHE A 233 -9.34 -5.03 15.60
N LEU A 234 -10.53 -4.48 15.87
CA LEU A 234 -11.07 -3.23 15.31
C LEU A 234 -10.31 -2.01 15.79
N ALA A 235 -9.89 -1.94 17.05
CA ALA A 235 -9.07 -0.85 17.55
C ALA A 235 -7.69 -0.87 16.87
N ASN A 236 -7.11 -2.06 16.71
CA ASN A 236 -5.84 -2.24 16.01
C ASN A 236 -5.95 -2.01 14.50
N LEU A 237 -7.01 -2.49 13.84
CA LEU A 237 -7.29 -2.22 12.41
C LEU A 237 -7.73 -0.78 12.16
N ARG A 238 -8.41 -0.12 13.10
CA ARG A 238 -8.75 1.31 12.99
C ARG A 238 -7.51 2.17 13.16
N HIS A 239 -6.60 1.80 14.06
CA HIS A 239 -5.30 2.45 14.16
C HIS A 239 -4.44 2.18 12.94
N LEU A 240 -4.33 0.92 12.47
CA LEU A 240 -3.62 0.59 11.24
C LEU A 240 -4.25 1.28 10.04
N SER A 241 -5.57 1.18 9.82
CA SER A 241 -6.22 1.85 8.69
C SER A 241 -6.19 3.36 8.79
N ASN A 242 -6.28 4.00 9.96
CA ASN A 242 -6.12 5.45 10.07
C ASN A 242 -4.68 5.90 9.87
N VAL A 243 -3.69 5.19 10.42
CA VAL A 243 -2.28 5.50 10.22
C VAL A 243 -1.91 5.26 8.76
N TRP A 244 -2.37 4.16 8.18
CA TRP A 244 -2.08 3.76 6.79
C TRP A 244 -2.89 4.60 5.78
N LEU A 245 -4.15 4.97 6.07
CA LEU A 245 -4.88 5.99 5.30
C LEU A 245 -4.19 7.35 5.43
N GLN A 246 -3.77 7.79 6.61
CA GLN A 246 -3.09 9.09 6.76
C GLN A 246 -1.71 9.09 6.10
N LEU A 247 -0.96 8.00 6.15
CA LEU A 247 0.32 7.85 5.43
C LEU A 247 0.10 7.79 3.93
N THR A 248 -0.86 7.00 3.45
CA THR A 248 -1.12 6.90 2.02
C THR A 248 -1.74 8.19 1.49
N PHE A 249 -2.59 8.87 2.26
CA PHE A 249 -3.03 10.22 1.93
C PHE A 249 -1.84 11.18 1.94
N ALA A 250 -0.96 11.20 2.94
CA ALA A 250 0.20 12.09 2.95
C ALA A 250 1.24 11.79 1.84
N ILE A 251 1.34 10.54 1.37
CA ILE A 251 2.26 10.14 0.29
C ILE A 251 1.62 10.40 -1.10
N VAL A 252 0.30 10.20 -1.23
CA VAL A 252 -0.44 10.48 -2.47
C VAL A 252 -0.80 11.97 -2.61
N TRP A 253 -0.84 12.77 -1.52
CA TRP A 253 -1.29 14.19 -1.46
C TRP A 253 -0.22 15.18 -1.04
#